data_AF-F6DTV2-F1
#
_entry.id   AF-F6DTV2-F1
#
_cell.length_a   1.000
_cell.length_b   1.000
_cell.length_c   1.000
_cell.angle_alpha   90.00
_cell.angle_beta   90.00
_cell.angle_gamma   90.00
#
_symmetry.space_group_name_H-M   'P 1'
#
loop_
_entity.id
_entity.type
_entity.pdbx_description
1 polymer ?
#
loop_
_entity_poly.entity_id
_entity_poly.type
_entity_poly.pdbx_seq_one_letter_code
_entity_poly.pdbx_strand_id
1 'polypeptide(L)'
;MAFDKKLDIRLPADHPLLQFPQKIRSQKAREAIEAGLAVNQVLGEIKNLLYALDMRMGKLENSLEILQTSGIQPIENKEAEREEAQANVQFDVDAFMNLM
;
A
#
# COMPACT_ATOMS: atom_id res chain seq x y z
N MET A 1 24.52 41.18 -30.14
CA MET A 1 23.11 41.08 -29.70
C MET A 1 23.12 40.92 -28.18
N ALA A 2 22.68 41.94 -27.44
CA ALA A 2 22.65 41.90 -25.98
C ALA A 2 21.34 41.27 -25.49
N PHE A 3 21.41 40.07 -24.91
CA PHE A 3 20.30 39.46 -24.19
C PHE A 3 20.35 39.89 -22.73
N ASP A 4 19.99 41.14 -22.45
CA ASP A 4 19.95 41.70 -21.10
C ASP A 4 18.50 41.79 -20.58
N LYS A 5 17.70 40.76 -20.84
CA LYS A 5 16.37 40.62 -20.22
C LYS A 5 16.56 40.11 -18.80
N LYS A 6 16.77 41.01 -17.84
CA LYS A 6 16.62 40.71 -16.42
C LYS A 6 15.24 40.11 -16.20
N LEU A 7 15.18 38.89 -15.67
CA LEU A 7 13.94 38.28 -15.22
C LEU A 7 13.42 39.12 -14.05
N ASP A 8 12.49 40.04 -14.32
CA ASP A 8 11.88 40.89 -13.31
C ASP A 8 10.82 40.06 -12.58
N ILE A 9 11.27 39.14 -11.71
CA ILE A 9 10.38 38.31 -10.88
C ILE A 9 9.79 39.21 -9.81
N ARG A 10 8.64 39.81 -10.14
CA ARG A 10 7.83 40.54 -9.17
C ARG A 10 7.05 39.51 -8.36
N LEU A 11 7.28 39.51 -7.06
CA LEU A 11 6.47 38.74 -6.13
C LEU A 11 5.04 39.31 -6.12
N PRO A 12 4.01 38.46 -6.02
CA PRO A 12 2.64 38.94 -5.88
C PRO A 12 2.48 39.74 -4.58
N ALA A 13 1.48 40.64 -4.54
CA ALA A 13 1.35 41.64 -3.48
C ALA A 13 1.11 41.04 -2.09
N ASP A 14 0.58 39.82 -2.03
CA ASP A 14 0.29 39.02 -0.85
C ASP A 14 1.41 38.03 -0.50
N HIS A 15 2.55 38.09 -1.20
CA HIS A 15 3.59 37.08 -1.02
C HIS A 15 4.15 37.09 0.41
N PRO A 16 4.23 35.94 1.10
CA PRO A 16 4.69 35.87 2.50
C PRO A 16 6.04 36.52 2.75
N LEU A 17 6.96 36.48 1.78
CA LEU A 17 8.27 37.14 1.92
C LEU A 17 8.19 38.67 2.10
N LEU A 18 7.10 39.31 1.66
CA LEU A 18 6.93 40.75 1.80
C LEU A 18 6.76 41.19 3.26
N GLN A 19 6.35 40.28 4.15
CA GLN A 19 6.26 40.52 5.59
C GLN A 19 7.63 40.79 6.25
N PHE A 20 8.72 40.39 5.60
CA PHE A 20 10.08 40.60 6.11
C PHE A 20 10.69 41.90 5.55
N PRO A 21 11.60 42.58 6.28
CA PRO A 21 12.35 43.71 5.76
C PRO A 21 13.17 43.36 4.52
N GLN A 22 13.25 44.29 3.55
CA GLN A 22 13.90 44.06 2.24
C GLN A 22 15.32 43.46 2.37
N LYS A 23 16.10 43.91 3.35
CA LYS A 23 17.49 43.45 3.59
C LYS A 23 17.60 41.96 3.91
N ILE A 24 16.54 41.32 4.43
CA ILE A 24 16.56 39.91 4.84
C ILE A 24 15.66 39.02 3.96
N ARG A 25 14.89 39.58 3.02
CA ARG A 25 13.93 38.81 2.20
C ARG A 25 14.60 37.70 1.39
N SER A 26 15.78 37.98 0.82
CA SER A 26 16.54 36.99 0.05
C SER A 26 17.02 35.83 0.93
N GLN A 27 17.45 36.11 2.15
CA GLN A 27 17.81 35.09 3.13
C GLN A 27 16.59 34.25 3.51
N LYS A 28 15.46 34.88 3.82
CA LYS A 28 14.20 34.17 4.15
C LYS A 28 13.69 33.32 2.99
N ALA A 29 13.86 33.77 1.76
CA ALA A 29 13.54 32.98 0.58
C ALA A 29 14.39 31.71 0.49
N ARG A 30 15.70 31.82 0.75
CA ARG A 30 16.61 30.66 0.77
C ARG A 30 16.23 29.67 1.87
N GLU A 31 16.02 30.16 3.10
CA GLU A 31 15.58 29.32 4.22
C GLU A 31 14.29 28.56 3.90
N ALA A 32 13.32 29.22 3.26
CA ALA A 32 12.07 28.59 2.85
C ALA A 32 12.27 27.53 1.74
N ILE A 33 13.14 27.81 0.76
CA ILE A 33 13.47 26.85 -0.30
C ILE A 33 14.20 25.63 0.28
N GLU A 34 15.19 25.84 1.15
CA GLU A 34 15.92 24.76 1.81
C GLU A 34 15.00 23.88 2.66
N ALA A 35 14.10 24.49 3.43
CA ALA A 35 13.08 23.76 4.18
C ALA A 35 12.15 22.97 3.24
N GLY A 36 11.72 23.58 2.12
CA GLY A 36 10.90 22.92 1.12
C GLY A 36 11.61 21.72 0.46
N LEU A 37 12.90 21.84 0.17
CA LEU A 37 13.71 20.75 -0.38
C LEU A 37 13.85 19.60 0.62
N ALA A 38 14.10 19.90 1.90
CA ALA A 38 14.18 18.90 2.95
C ALA A 38 12.85 18.15 3.11
N VAL A 39 11.72 18.88 3.14
CA VAL A 39 10.38 18.28 3.18
C VAL A 39 10.15 17.39 1.96
N ASN A 40 10.49 17.86 0.76
CA ASN A 40 10.31 17.10 -0.47
C ASN A 40 11.15 15.81 -0.49
N GLN A 41 12.37 15.85 0.07
CA GLN A 41 13.20 14.65 0.23
C GLN A 41 12.53 13.62 1.15
N VAL A 42 12.07 14.04 2.33
CA VAL A 42 11.36 13.16 3.27
C VAL A 42 10.10 12.57 2.65
N LEU A 43 9.32 13.37 1.92
CA LEU A 43 8.15 12.88 1.18
C LEU A 43 8.52 11.85 0.11
N GLY A 44 9.66 12.04 -0.57
CA GLY A 44 10.19 11.05 -1.51
C GLY A 44 10.53 9.72 -0.84
N GLU A 45 11.17 9.76 0.32
CA GLU A 45 11.49 8.57 1.12
C GLU A 45 10.22 7.84 1.59
N ILE A 46 9.24 8.59 2.10
CA ILE A 46 7.93 8.05 2.49
C ILE A 46 7.24 7.38 1.29
N LYS A 47 7.25 8.02 0.12
CA LYS A 47 6.66 7.46 -1.11
C LYS A 47 7.31 6.12 -1.48
N ASN A 48 8.63 6.02 -1.36
CA ASN A 48 9.35 4.77 -1.63
C ASN A 48 8.99 3.67 -0.63
N LEU A 49 8.87 4.00 0.66
CA LEU A 49 8.43 3.05 1.68
C LEU A 49 7.01 2.55 1.43
N LEU A 50 6.10 3.44 1.02
CA LEU A 50 4.74 3.06 0.66
C LEU A 50 4.69 2.11 -0.53
N TYR A 51 5.48 2.35 -1.59
CA TYR A 51 5.58 1.40 -2.70
C TYR A 51 6.15 0.04 -2.27
N ALA A 52 7.14 0.03 -1.38
CA ALA A 52 7.69 -1.21 -0.86
C ALA A 52 6.67 -2.00 -0.03
N LEU A 53 5.84 -1.31 0.76
CA LEU A 53 4.75 -1.92 1.51
C LEU A 53 3.68 -2.50 0.58
N ASP A 54 3.27 -1.74 -0.44
CA ASP A 54 2.28 -2.17 -1.41
C ASP A 54 2.69 -3.47 -2.13
N MET A 55 3.94 -3.53 -2.61
CA MET A 55 4.49 -4.76 -3.19
C MET A 55 4.52 -5.94 -2.21
N ARG A 56 4.81 -5.69 -0.93
CA ARG A 56 4.83 -6.75 0.09
C ARG A 56 3.42 -7.24 0.41
N MET A 57 2.43 -6.36 0.46
CA MET A 57 1.03 -6.72 0.64
C MET A 57 0.53 -7.57 -0.53
N GLY A 58 0.78 -7.16 -1.78
CA GLY A 58 0.37 -7.96 -2.94
C GLY A 58 1.00 -9.36 -2.96
N LYS A 59 2.25 -9.51 -2.51
CA LYS A 59 2.89 -10.83 -2.34
C LYS A 59 2.21 -11.66 -1.25
N LEU A 60 1.82 -11.02 -0.15
CA LEU A 60 1.14 -11.69 0.97
C LEU A 60 -0.26 -12.15 0.56
N GLU A 61 -1.01 -11.29 -0.13
CA GLU A 61 -2.34 -11.61 -0.67
C GLU A 61 -2.28 -12.80 -1.62
N ASN A 62 -1.33 -12.80 -2.56
CA ASN A 62 -1.13 -13.95 -3.46
C ASN A 62 -0.74 -15.23 -2.69
N SER A 63 0.09 -15.11 -1.66
CA SER A 63 0.47 -16.27 -0.83
C SER A 63 -0.72 -16.82 -0.04
N LEU A 64 -1.59 -15.94 0.45
CA LEU A 64 -2.83 -16.30 1.13
C LEU A 64 -3.80 -16.99 0.17
N GLU A 65 -3.96 -16.47 -1.04
CA GLU A 65 -4.81 -17.07 -2.08
C GLU A 65 -4.32 -18.49 -2.44
N ILE A 66 -3.02 -18.67 -2.63
CA ILE A 66 -2.42 -19.99 -2.89
C ILE A 66 -2.68 -20.94 -1.71
N LEU A 67 -2.49 -20.48 -0.48
CA LEU A 67 -2.72 -21.31 0.71
C LEU A 67 -4.19 -21.74 0.83
N GLN A 68 -5.12 -20.82 0.54
CA GLN A 68 -6.56 -21.10 0.57
C GLN A 68 -6.95 -22.12 -0.51
N THR A 69 -6.49 -21.91 -1.74
CA THR A 69 -6.88 -22.75 -2.90
C THR A 69 -6.17 -24.10 -2.94
N SER A 70 -4.90 -24.16 -2.53
CA SER A 70 -4.06 -25.36 -2.67
C SER A 70 -3.88 -26.14 -1.37
N GLY A 71 -4.11 -25.51 -0.21
CA GLY A 71 -3.90 -26.13 1.10
C GLY A 71 -5.23 -26.39 1.81
N ILE A 72 -5.92 -25.33 2.20
CA ILE A 72 -7.04 -25.41 3.15
C ILE A 72 -8.28 -26.02 2.50
N GLN A 73 -8.76 -25.47 1.38
CA GLN A 73 -9.97 -25.97 0.72
C GLN A 73 -9.87 -27.46 0.32
N PRO A 74 -8.75 -27.96 -0.23
CA PRO A 74 -8.64 -29.38 -0.55
C PRO A 74 -8.64 -30.30 0.68
N ILE A 75 -8.22 -29.81 1.86
CA ILE A 75 -8.27 -30.60 3.10
C ILE A 75 -9.71 -30.68 3.59
N GLU A 76 -10.41 -29.54 3.68
CA GLU A 76 -11.81 -29.47 4.10
C GLU A 76 -12.72 -30.33 3.21
N ASN A 77 -12.52 -30.29 1.89
CA ASN A 77 -13.28 -31.12 0.95
C ASN A 77 -13.04 -32.61 1.17
N LYS A 78 -11.79 -33.02 1.46
CA LYS A 78 -11.47 -34.44 1.74
C LYS A 78 -12.01 -34.92 3.08
N GLU A 79 -12.13 -34.04 4.06
CA GLU A 79 -12.76 -34.37 5.35
C GLU A 79 -14.26 -34.56 5.18
N ALA A 80 -14.93 -33.69 4.42
CA ALA A 80 -16.36 -33.83 4.09
C ALA A 80 -16.65 -35.13 3.31
N GLU A 81 -15.84 -35.46 2.28
CA GLU A 81 -15.97 -36.72 1.53
C GLU A 81 -15.82 -37.96 2.44
N ARG A 82 -14.93 -37.90 3.45
CA ARG A 82 -14.75 -38.99 4.42
C ARG A 82 -15.93 -39.14 5.36
N GLU A 83 -16.50 -38.04 5.83
CA GLU A 83 -17.70 -38.06 6.69
C GLU A 83 -18.91 -38.62 5.93
N GLU A 84 -19.13 -38.20 4.68
CA GLU A 84 -20.20 -38.76 3.83
C GLU A 84 -20.01 -40.26 3.55
N ALA A 85 -18.78 -40.68 3.25
CA ALA A 85 -18.48 -42.10 3.05
C ALA A 85 -18.73 -42.93 4.32
N GLN A 86 -18.36 -42.41 5.50
CA GLN A 86 -18.64 -43.08 6.77
C GLN A 86 -20.15 -43.16 7.07
N ALA A 87 -20.90 -42.10 6.80
CA ALA A 87 -22.34 -42.07 6.99
C ALA A 87 -23.07 -43.10 6.09
N ASN A 88 -22.66 -43.21 4.82
CA ASN A 88 -23.23 -44.20 3.89
C ASN A 88 -22.92 -45.64 4.31
N VAL A 89 -21.68 -45.93 4.74
CA VAL A 89 -21.33 -47.27 5.24
C VAL A 89 -22.13 -47.62 6.50
N GLN A 90 -22.32 -46.67 7.42
CA GLN A 90 -23.13 -46.89 8.61
C GLN A 90 -24.59 -47.21 8.27
N PHE A 91 -25.17 -46.48 7.31
CA PHE A 91 -26.52 -46.72 6.82
C PHE A 91 -26.68 -48.14 6.22
N ASP A 92 -25.73 -48.59 5.40
CA ASP A 92 -25.78 -49.93 4.79
C ASP A 92 -25.68 -51.04 5.85
N VAL A 93 -24.86 -50.85 6.89
CA VAL A 93 -24.75 -51.79 8.02
C VAL A 93 -26.07 -51.85 8.81
N ASP A 94 -26.67 -50.69 9.10
CA ASP A 94 -27.94 -50.63 9.83
C ASP A 94 -29.09 -51.24 9.02
N ALA A 95 -29.11 -51.05 7.70
CA ALA A 95 -30.08 -51.67 6.80
C ALA A 95 -29.93 -53.20 6.76
N PHE A 96 -28.69 -53.71 6.73
CA PHE A 96 -28.42 -55.14 6.79
C PHE A 96 -28.85 -55.77 8.12
N MET A 97 -28.55 -55.13 9.25
CA MET A 97 -28.92 -55.64 10.57
C MET A 97 -30.43 -55.69 10.80
N ASN A 98 -31.20 -54.81 10.16
CA ASN A 98 -32.67 -54.81 10.23
C ASN A 98 -33.35 -55.84 9.31
N LEU A 99 -32.59 -56.54 8.45
CA LEU A 99 -33.09 -57.58 7.55
C LEU A 99 -32.89 -59.01 8.07
N MET A 100 -32.15 -59.20 9.18
CA MET A 100 -31.99 -60.48 9.90
C MET A 100 -32.91 -60.58 11.10
#